data_AF-N1QYR8-F1
#
_entry.id   AF-N1QYR8-F1
#
_cell.length_a   1.000
_cell.length_b   1.000
_cell.length_c   1.000
_cell.angle_alpha   90.00
_cell.angle_beta   90.00
_cell.angle_gamma   90.00
#
_symmetry.space_group_name_H-M   'P 1'
#
loop_
_entity.id
_entity.type
_entity.pdbx_description
1 polymer ?
#
loop_
_entity_poly.entity_id
_entity_poly.type
_entity_poly.pdbx_seq_one_letter_code
_entity_poly.pdbx_strand_id
1 'polypeptide(L)'
;MANKANCCVFIVTTIVVCLLAGVVGFVMIDCAINKPWYSAVIDSVTGLDPATDLARPSLVPLFNLTLRVASPSHMLTQCIEPGTDVEVTYHGVLLASGPAHRLCAGPRKVPRGQAVITRGHGVRVPGFVLDRLAEDMRHGVGSFDVMLTMPPTHKGNRGALVSCRARRIGDTAALQTPCDASNTDIMWA
;
A
#
# COMPACT_ATOMS: atom_id res chain seq x y z
N MET A 1 30.54 20.34 51.07
CA MET A 1 30.73 19.81 49.69
C MET A 1 29.46 19.19 49.09
N ALA A 2 28.26 19.43 49.64
CA ALA A 2 27.01 18.85 49.14
C ALA A 2 26.32 19.68 48.02
N ASN A 3 26.54 21.00 47.99
CA ASN A 3 25.80 21.91 47.10
C ASN A 3 26.25 21.82 45.62
N LYS A 4 27.53 21.47 45.39
CA LYS A 4 28.09 21.34 44.03
C LYS A 4 27.63 20.06 43.35
N ALA A 5 27.52 18.96 44.11
CA ALA A 5 27.00 17.68 43.62
C ALA A 5 25.52 17.78 43.25
N ASN A 6 24.69 18.41 44.08
CA ASN A 6 23.27 18.62 43.77
C ASN A 6 23.08 19.53 42.54
N CYS A 7 23.88 20.60 42.40
CA CYS A 7 23.80 21.48 41.22
C CYS A 7 24.15 20.74 39.92
N CYS A 8 25.22 19.93 39.92
CA CYS A 8 25.57 19.10 38.77
C CYS A 8 24.47 18.08 38.44
N VAL A 9 23.84 17.46 39.44
CA VAL A 9 22.72 16.52 39.23
C VAL A 9 21.54 17.24 38.59
N PHE A 10 21.14 18.41 39.09
CA PHE A 10 20.03 19.20 38.53
C PHE A 10 20.28 19.65 37.09
N ILE A 11 21.50 20.09 36.78
CA ILE A 11 21.88 20.50 35.41
C ILE A 11 21.82 19.29 34.48
N VAL A 12 22.40 18.15 34.89
CA VAL A 12 22.38 16.92 34.10
C VAL A 12 20.95 16.43 33.88
N THR A 13 20.10 16.41 34.91
CA THR A 13 18.69 16.02 34.76
C THR A 13 17.93 16.95 33.82
N THR A 14 18.17 18.26 33.90
CA THR A 14 17.50 19.23 33.03
C THR A 14 17.91 19.03 31.57
N ILE A 15 19.21 18.82 31.30
CA ILE A 15 19.72 18.53 29.96
C ILE A 15 19.09 17.24 29.42
N VAL A 16 19.06 16.17 30.22
CA VAL A 16 18.46 14.90 29.82
C VAL A 16 16.98 15.07 29.49
N VAL A 17 16.21 15.79 30.31
CA VAL A 17 14.79 16.06 30.06
C VAL A 17 14.59 16.87 28.77
N CYS A 18 15.39 17.92 28.55
CA CYS A 18 15.33 18.72 27.32
C CYS A 18 15.67 17.89 26.08
N LEU A 19 16.66 17.01 26.16
CA LEU A 19 17.03 16.11 25.06
C LEU A 19 15.89 15.13 24.76
N LEU A 20 15.29 14.52 25.78
CA LEU A 20 14.15 13.61 25.61
C LEU A 20 12.94 14.33 24.99
N ALA A 21 12.60 15.53 25.48
CA ALA A 21 11.54 16.35 24.92
C ALA A 21 11.82 16.73 23.46
N GLY A 22 13.07 17.08 23.14
CA GLY A 22 13.52 17.36 21.78
C GLY A 22 13.39 16.16 20.85
N VAL A 23 13.78 14.96 21.30
CA VAL A 23 13.63 13.72 20.54
C VAL A 23 12.16 13.39 20.29
N VAL A 24 11.32 13.49 21.31
CA VAL A 24 9.87 13.26 21.17
C VAL A 24 9.26 14.28 20.20
N GLY A 25 9.57 15.56 20.37
CA GLY A 25 9.11 16.61 19.46
C GLY A 25 9.54 16.35 18.02
N PHE A 26 10.79 15.96 17.81
CA PHE A 26 11.31 15.59 16.49
C PHE A 26 10.57 14.41 15.88
N VAL A 27 10.34 13.33 16.65
CA VAL A 27 9.59 12.15 16.20
C VAL A 27 8.16 12.52 15.81
N MET A 28 7.48 13.36 16.60
CA MET A 28 6.10 13.78 16.30
C MET A 28 6.02 14.62 15.02
N ILE A 29 6.96 15.54 14.82
CA ILE A 29 7.05 16.35 13.60
C ILE A 29 7.36 15.47 12.39
N ASP A 30 8.30 14.53 12.54
CA ASP A 30 8.66 13.59 11.49
C ASP A 30 7.48 12.72 11.06
N CYS A 31 6.71 12.18 12.02
CA CYS A 31 5.49 11.42 11.72
C CYS A 31 4.42 12.27 11.00
N ALA A 32 4.29 13.54 11.37
CA ALA A 32 3.27 14.43 10.82
C ALA A 32 3.58 14.83 9.36
N ILE A 33 4.85 15.11 9.07
CA ILE A 33 5.31 15.61 7.77
C ILE A 33 5.64 14.46 6.81
N ASN A 34 6.41 13.48 7.27
CA ASN A 34 6.99 12.42 6.45
C ASN A 34 6.10 11.18 6.43
N LYS A 35 4.88 11.33 5.88
CA LYS A 35 3.92 10.23 5.77
C LYS A 35 4.44 9.12 4.86
N PRO A 36 4.14 7.85 5.19
CA PRO A 36 4.44 6.74 4.29
C PRO A 36 3.65 6.88 3.00
N TRP A 37 4.21 6.38 1.91
CA TRP A 37 3.49 6.26 0.65
C TRP A 37 3.67 4.86 0.08
N TYR A 38 2.62 4.42 -0.58
CA TYR A 38 2.52 3.12 -1.22
C TYR A 38 2.32 3.34 -2.71
N SER A 39 2.83 2.45 -3.54
CA SER A 39 2.53 2.43 -4.96
C SER A 39 2.39 1.01 -5.47
N ALA A 40 1.62 0.86 -6.54
CA ALA A 40 1.36 -0.41 -7.20
C ALA A 40 1.41 -0.18 -8.70
N VAL A 41 2.02 -1.13 -9.41
CA VAL A 41 1.97 -1.24 -10.86
C VAL A 41 1.46 -2.62 -11.24
N ILE A 42 0.77 -2.68 -12.38
CA ILE A 42 0.35 -3.92 -13.01
C ILE A 42 1.38 -4.23 -14.08
N ASP A 43 2.25 -5.20 -13.83
CA ASP A 43 3.32 -5.55 -14.77
C ASP A 43 2.76 -6.27 -15.99
N SER A 44 1.84 -7.22 -15.76
CA SER A 44 1.17 -7.96 -16.82
C SER A 44 -0.16 -8.54 -16.36
N VAL A 45 -0.99 -8.90 -17.34
CA VAL A 45 -2.24 -9.62 -17.13
C VAL A 45 -2.37 -10.78 -18.11
N THR A 46 -2.98 -11.86 -17.64
CA THR A 46 -3.40 -13.01 -18.45
C THR A 46 -4.86 -13.32 -18.16
N GLY A 47 -5.59 -13.95 -19.08
CA GLY A 47 -7.00 -14.28 -18.87
C GLY A 47 -7.99 -13.12 -19.11
N LEU A 48 -7.53 -12.05 -19.78
CA LEU A 48 -8.34 -10.90 -20.23
C LEU A 48 -8.09 -10.55 -21.70
N ASP A 49 -7.64 -11.51 -22.51
CA ASP A 49 -7.48 -11.28 -23.95
C ASP A 49 -8.85 -11.03 -24.61
N PRO A 50 -9.02 -9.92 -25.35
CA PRO A 50 -10.32 -9.55 -25.90
C PRO A 50 -10.82 -10.46 -27.03
N ALA A 51 -9.94 -11.24 -27.67
CA ALA A 51 -10.32 -12.15 -28.73
C ALA A 51 -10.71 -13.55 -28.21
N THR A 52 -10.13 -13.98 -27.09
CA THR A 52 -10.22 -15.38 -26.62
C THR A 52 -10.80 -15.55 -25.22
N ASP A 53 -10.56 -14.62 -24.31
CA ASP A 53 -10.96 -14.74 -22.90
C ASP A 53 -12.25 -13.98 -22.61
N LEU A 54 -12.38 -12.76 -23.13
CA LEU A 54 -13.53 -11.89 -22.83
C LEU A 54 -14.83 -12.30 -23.54
N ALA A 55 -14.77 -13.23 -24.50
CA ALA A 55 -15.95 -13.86 -25.07
C ALA A 55 -16.58 -14.93 -24.14
N ARG A 56 -15.90 -15.29 -23.04
CA ARG A 56 -16.35 -16.33 -22.12
C ARG A 56 -17.29 -15.76 -21.05
N PRO A 57 -18.27 -16.55 -20.57
CA PRO A 57 -19.20 -16.12 -19.52
C PRO A 57 -18.54 -15.98 -18.14
N SER A 58 -17.37 -16.56 -17.93
CA SER A 58 -16.61 -16.48 -16.68
C SER A 58 -15.13 -16.32 -16.97
N LEU A 59 -14.50 -15.35 -16.31
CA LEU A 59 -13.10 -14.99 -16.48
C LEU A 59 -12.23 -15.65 -15.41
N VAL A 60 -10.98 -15.93 -15.75
CA VAL A 60 -9.96 -16.42 -14.80
C VAL A 60 -8.73 -15.53 -14.93
N PRO A 61 -8.85 -14.22 -14.65
CA PRO A 61 -7.76 -13.30 -14.85
C PRO A 61 -6.64 -13.57 -13.84
N LEU A 62 -5.40 -13.36 -14.26
CA LEU A 62 -4.24 -13.42 -13.38
C LEU A 62 -3.39 -12.20 -13.64
N PHE A 63 -3.24 -11.38 -12.60
CA PHE A 63 -2.46 -10.15 -12.63
C PHE A 63 -1.13 -10.38 -11.93
N ASN A 64 -0.07 -9.94 -12.59
CA ASN A 64 1.24 -9.81 -11.98
C ASN A 64 1.44 -8.33 -11.61
N LEU A 65 1.63 -8.07 -10.33
CA LEU A 65 1.69 -6.74 -9.75
C LEU A 65 3.05 -6.54 -9.10
N THR A 66 3.57 -5.32 -9.14
CA THR A 66 4.67 -4.92 -8.27
C THR A 66 4.18 -3.88 -7.28
N LEU A 67 4.21 -4.22 -5.99
CA LEU A 67 3.93 -3.31 -4.89
C LEU A 67 5.20 -2.67 -4.38
N ARG A 68 5.10 -1.43 -3.91
CA ARG A 68 6.20 -0.69 -3.31
C ARG A 68 5.70 0.11 -2.12
N VAL A 69 6.53 0.16 -1.08
CA VAL A 69 6.31 0.98 0.10
C VAL A 69 7.55 1.80 0.37
N ALA A 70 7.36 3.04 0.80
CA ALA A 70 8.42 3.95 1.15
C ALA A 70 8.19 4.53 2.55
N SER A 71 9.27 4.71 3.29
CA SER A 71 9.26 5.45 4.55
C SER A 71 10.10 6.72 4.42
N PRO A 72 9.48 7.88 4.13
CA PRO A 72 10.18 9.16 4.14
C PRO A 72 10.63 9.59 5.54
N SER A 73 10.11 8.95 6.59
CA SER A 73 10.49 9.19 7.98
C SER A 73 11.99 9.01 8.21
N HIS A 74 12.55 9.79 9.12
CA HIS A 74 13.94 9.65 9.58
C HIS A 74 14.14 8.52 10.59
N MET A 75 13.07 8.09 11.27
CA MET A 75 13.15 7.18 12.41
C MET A 75 12.33 5.90 12.22
N LEU A 76 11.22 5.96 11.49
CA LEU A 76 10.26 4.88 11.40
C LEU A 76 10.46 4.01 10.15
N THR A 77 10.24 2.72 10.33
CA THR A 77 10.12 1.76 9.23
C THR A 77 8.64 1.59 8.90
N GLN A 78 8.30 1.60 7.62
CA GLN A 78 6.95 1.28 7.17
C GLN A 78 6.92 -0.09 6.53
N CYS A 79 5.87 -0.87 6.82
CA CYS A 79 5.68 -2.20 6.27
C CYS A 79 4.28 -2.38 5.68
N ILE A 80 4.21 -3.18 4.63
CA ILE A 80 3.03 -3.98 4.30
C ILE A 80 3.09 -5.19 5.23
N GLU A 81 2.06 -5.38 6.04
CA GLU A 81 2.06 -6.44 7.06
C GLU A 81 1.56 -7.78 6.50
N PRO A 82 1.97 -8.92 7.09
CA PRO A 82 1.39 -10.22 6.76
C PRO A 82 -0.14 -10.20 6.90
N GLY A 83 -0.83 -10.94 6.02
CA GLY A 83 -2.29 -10.98 5.99
C GLY A 83 -2.92 -9.81 5.23
N THR A 84 -2.11 -8.96 4.60
CA THR A 84 -2.61 -7.98 3.63
C THR A 84 -3.17 -8.68 2.41
N ASP A 85 -4.41 -8.38 2.07
CA ASP A 85 -5.04 -8.85 0.83
C ASP A 85 -4.97 -7.76 -0.25
N VAL A 86 -4.69 -8.17 -1.48
CA VAL A 86 -4.60 -7.29 -2.64
C VAL A 86 -5.71 -7.63 -3.60
N GLU A 87 -6.58 -6.67 -3.86
CA GLU A 87 -7.69 -6.78 -4.78
C GLU A 87 -7.43 -5.94 -6.03
N VAL A 88 -7.78 -6.48 -7.19
CA VAL A 88 -7.77 -5.77 -8.46
C VAL A 88 -9.20 -5.67 -8.94
N THR A 89 -9.66 -4.44 -9.16
CA THR A 89 -11.03 -4.16 -9.58
C THR A 89 -11.04 -3.35 -10.88
N TYR A 90 -12.12 -3.51 -11.65
CA TYR A 90 -12.39 -2.72 -12.84
C TYR A 90 -13.80 -2.14 -12.74
N HIS A 91 -13.90 -0.81 -12.71
CA HIS A 91 -15.16 -0.10 -12.48
C HIS A 91 -15.98 -0.64 -11.29
N GLY A 92 -15.30 -0.97 -10.19
CA GLY A 92 -15.91 -1.50 -8.97
C GLY A 92 -16.23 -3.00 -8.98
N VAL A 93 -15.95 -3.72 -10.08
CA VAL A 93 -16.09 -5.18 -10.14
C VAL A 93 -14.77 -5.85 -9.76
N LEU A 94 -14.79 -6.72 -8.76
CA LEU A 94 -13.62 -7.50 -8.36
C LEU A 94 -13.24 -8.50 -9.46
N LEU A 95 -12.02 -8.37 -9.96
CA LEU A 95 -11.46 -9.25 -10.99
C LEU A 95 -10.49 -10.27 -10.41
N ALA A 96 -9.70 -9.92 -9.41
CA ALA A 96 -8.73 -10.82 -8.83
C ALA A 96 -8.41 -10.41 -7.40
N SER A 97 -8.07 -11.40 -6.56
CA SER A 97 -7.53 -11.16 -5.23
C SER A 97 -6.32 -12.04 -4.96
N GLY A 98 -5.52 -11.71 -3.95
CA GLY A 98 -4.38 -12.50 -3.55
C GLY A 98 -3.56 -11.88 -2.42
N PRO A 99 -2.81 -12.69 -1.67
CA PRO A 99 -2.08 -12.22 -0.51
C PRO A 99 -0.80 -11.46 -0.89
N ALA A 100 -0.58 -10.31 -0.25
CA ALA A 100 0.73 -9.68 -0.19
C ALA A 100 1.57 -10.27 0.95
N HIS A 101 2.89 -10.31 0.74
CA HIS A 101 3.81 -10.71 1.81
C HIS A 101 4.34 -9.48 2.53
N ARG A 102 5.06 -9.71 3.61
CA ARG A 102 5.70 -8.64 4.36
C ARG A 102 6.76 -7.94 3.51
N LEU A 103 6.55 -6.65 3.26
CA LEU A 103 7.52 -5.79 2.59
C LEU A 103 7.73 -4.54 3.44
N CYS A 104 8.97 -4.27 3.82
CA CYS A 104 9.30 -3.12 4.66
C CYS A 104 10.28 -2.18 3.97
N ALA A 105 10.07 -0.88 4.15
CA ALA A 105 11.00 0.17 3.81
C ALA A 105 11.52 0.84 5.08
N GLY A 106 12.84 0.77 5.25
CA GLY A 106 13.52 1.47 6.34
C GLY A 106 13.51 2.99 6.16
N PRO A 107 13.88 3.73 7.21
CA PRO A 107 13.85 5.19 7.20
C PRO A 107 14.72 5.77 6.08
N ARG A 108 14.16 6.67 5.25
CA ARG A 108 14.82 7.33 4.11
C ARG A 108 15.46 6.36 3.09
N LYS A 109 15.16 5.07 3.13
CA LYS A 109 15.75 4.08 2.21
C LYS A 109 15.03 4.08 0.87
N VAL A 110 15.78 3.73 -0.17
CA VAL A 110 15.22 3.50 -1.49
C VAL A 110 14.18 2.37 -1.40
N PRO A 111 12.92 2.64 -1.80
CA PRO A 111 11.84 1.66 -1.72
C PRO A 111 12.14 0.42 -2.57
N ARG A 112 11.93 -0.79 -2.03
CA ARG A 112 12.03 -2.03 -2.80
C ARG A 112 10.66 -2.45 -3.32
N GLY A 113 10.63 -3.02 -4.51
CA GLY A 113 9.43 -3.63 -5.08
C GLY A 113 9.26 -5.07 -4.60
N GLN A 114 8.02 -5.50 -4.41
CA GLN A 114 7.64 -6.89 -4.24
C GLN A 114 6.68 -7.30 -5.35
N ALA A 115 6.98 -8.42 -6.02
CA ALA A 115 6.04 -9.05 -6.93
C ALA A 115 4.89 -9.73 -6.15
N VAL A 116 3.66 -9.49 -6.58
CA VAL A 116 2.43 -10.07 -6.05
C VAL A 116 1.61 -10.59 -7.21
N ILE A 117 1.08 -11.80 -7.06
CA ILE A 117 0.20 -12.40 -8.04
C ILE A 117 -1.20 -12.43 -7.45
N THR A 118 -2.17 -11.86 -8.16
CA THR A 118 -3.59 -11.97 -7.81
C THR A 118 -4.32 -12.75 -8.89
N ARG A 119 -5.29 -13.56 -8.49
CA ARG A 119 -6.04 -14.44 -9.41
C ARG A 119 -7.53 -14.35 -9.17
N GLY A 120 -8.29 -14.24 -10.26
CA GLY A 120 -9.73 -14.41 -10.25
C GLY A 120 -10.10 -15.87 -10.53
N HIS A 121 -11.12 -16.37 -9.84
CA HIS A 121 -11.64 -17.72 -10.03
C HIS A 121 -13.09 -17.66 -10.55
N GLY A 122 -13.27 -17.81 -11.86
CA GLY A 122 -14.61 -17.87 -12.48
C GLY A 122 -15.40 -16.57 -12.34
N VAL A 123 -14.73 -15.44 -12.42
CA VAL A 123 -15.30 -14.10 -12.22
C VAL A 123 -16.36 -13.82 -13.26
N ARG A 124 -17.56 -13.46 -12.81
CA ARG A 124 -18.65 -13.04 -13.67
C ARG A 124 -18.74 -11.52 -13.64
N VAL A 125 -18.52 -10.91 -14.79
CA VAL A 125 -18.58 -9.47 -14.96
C VAL A 125 -19.94 -9.14 -15.60
N PRO A 126 -20.68 -8.13 -15.11
CA PRO A 126 -21.89 -7.67 -15.77
C PRO A 126 -21.62 -7.31 -17.24
N GLY A 127 -22.53 -7.67 -18.15
CA GLY A 127 -22.30 -7.55 -19.60
C GLY A 127 -21.82 -6.16 -20.04
N PHE A 128 -22.45 -5.10 -19.54
CA PHE A 128 -22.05 -3.72 -19.85
C PHE A 128 -20.62 -3.37 -19.41
N VAL A 129 -20.17 -3.92 -18.27
CA VAL A 129 -18.79 -3.74 -17.79
C VAL A 129 -17.83 -4.61 -18.62
N LEU A 130 -18.26 -5.82 -19.00
CA LEU A 130 -17.47 -6.73 -19.82
C LEU A 130 -17.24 -6.18 -21.23
N ASP A 131 -18.26 -5.59 -21.85
CA ASP A 131 -18.16 -4.96 -23.17
C ASP A 131 -17.18 -3.78 -23.14
N ARG A 132 -17.27 -2.94 -22.10
CA ARG A 132 -16.33 -1.84 -21.89
C ARG A 132 -14.91 -2.33 -21.63
N LEU A 133 -14.76 -3.36 -20.80
CA LEU A 133 -13.47 -3.98 -20.54
C LEU A 133 -12.87 -4.53 -21.84
N ALA A 134 -13.68 -5.18 -22.68
CA ALA A 134 -13.23 -5.70 -23.96
C ALA A 134 -12.81 -4.58 -24.92
N GLU A 135 -13.54 -3.48 -24.97
CA GLU A 135 -13.16 -2.31 -25.75
C GLU A 135 -11.86 -1.68 -25.25
N ASP A 136 -11.73 -1.44 -23.94
CA ASP A 136 -10.53 -0.85 -23.34
C ASP A 136 -9.30 -1.75 -23.54
N MET A 137 -9.46 -3.07 -23.41
CA MET A 137 -8.38 -4.04 -23.63
C MET A 137 -7.96 -4.10 -25.10
N ARG A 138 -8.90 -4.01 -26.06
CA ARG A 138 -8.58 -3.93 -27.50
C ARG A 138 -7.78 -2.68 -27.85
N HIS A 139 -8.10 -1.56 -27.22
CA HIS A 139 -7.40 -0.29 -27.44
C HIS A 139 -6.12 -0.14 -26.60
N GLY A 140 -5.81 -1.11 -25.73
CA GLY A 140 -4.65 -1.03 -24.82
C GLY A 140 -4.77 0.09 -23.78
N VAL A 141 -5.98 0.53 -23.46
CA VAL A 141 -6.26 1.60 -22.48
C VAL A 141 -6.87 1.08 -21.18
N GLY A 142 -6.97 -0.25 -21.03
CA GLY A 142 -7.41 -0.90 -19.80
C GLY A 142 -6.68 -0.39 -18.57
N SER A 143 -7.45 0.12 -17.61
CA SER A 143 -6.94 0.64 -16.35
C SER A 143 -7.74 0.04 -15.19
N PHE A 144 -7.05 -0.33 -14.12
CA PHE A 144 -7.61 -1.07 -13.01
C PHE A 144 -7.27 -0.39 -11.69
N ASP A 145 -8.15 -0.53 -10.71
CA ASP A 145 -7.89 -0.06 -9.37
C ASP A 145 -7.30 -1.22 -8.55
N VAL A 146 -6.18 -0.97 -7.89
CA VAL A 146 -5.52 -1.92 -6.99
C VAL A 146 -5.77 -1.47 -5.56
N MET A 147 -6.35 -2.34 -4.74
CA MET A 147 -6.68 -2.07 -3.36
C MET A 147 -5.90 -3.00 -2.45
N LEU A 148 -5.25 -2.48 -1.40
CA LEU A 148 -4.59 -3.28 -0.38
C LEU A 148 -5.36 -3.11 0.92
N THR A 149 -5.85 -4.22 1.46
CA THR A 149 -6.52 -4.26 2.76
C THR A 149 -5.56 -4.83 3.78
N MET A 150 -4.95 -3.97 4.58
CA MET A 150 -4.03 -4.36 5.65
C MET A 150 -4.79 -4.62 6.94
N PRO A 151 -4.60 -5.78 7.58
CA PRO A 151 -5.27 -6.09 8.83
C PRO A 151 -4.73 -5.21 9.98
N PRO A 152 -5.55 -4.99 11.03
CA PRO A 152 -5.06 -4.39 12.26
C PRO A 152 -3.94 -5.22 12.88
N THR A 153 -2.98 -4.55 13.52
CA THR A 153 -1.90 -5.23 14.24
C THR A 153 -2.07 -5.06 15.74
N HIS A 154 -1.67 -6.08 16.51
CA HIS A 154 -1.70 -6.06 17.98
C HIS A 154 -0.93 -4.88 18.61
N LYS A 155 -0.10 -4.16 17.83
CA LYS A 155 0.65 -2.98 18.29
C LYS A 155 -0.12 -1.65 18.15
N GLY A 156 -1.44 -1.71 17.99
CA GLY A 156 -2.31 -0.52 17.97
C GLY A 156 -2.54 0.10 16.60
N ASN A 157 -2.16 -0.57 15.51
CA ASN A 157 -2.52 -0.13 14.16
C ASN A 157 -3.94 -0.61 13.84
N ARG A 158 -4.83 0.29 13.42
CA ARG A 158 -6.26 0.00 13.17
C ARG A 158 -6.53 -0.80 11.88
N GLY A 159 -5.47 -1.17 11.17
CA GLY A 159 -5.58 -1.62 9.79
C GLY A 159 -5.63 -0.41 8.86
N ALA A 160 -5.37 -0.66 7.59
CA ALA A 160 -5.29 0.40 6.61
C ALA A 160 -5.79 -0.08 5.26
N LEU A 161 -6.50 0.80 4.56
CA LEU A 161 -6.90 0.62 3.17
C LEU A 161 -6.00 1.49 2.31
N VAL A 162 -5.37 0.89 1.32
CA VAL A 162 -4.59 1.63 0.32
C VAL A 162 -5.24 1.45 -1.03
N SER A 163 -5.64 2.56 -1.65
CA SER A 163 -6.32 2.59 -2.95
C SER A 163 -5.42 3.21 -4.00
N CYS A 164 -4.99 2.40 -4.96
CA CYS A 164 -4.18 2.78 -6.11
C CYS A 164 -5.08 2.82 -7.35
N ARG A 165 -5.53 4.00 -7.77
CA ARG A 165 -6.50 4.11 -8.87
C ARG A 165 -5.86 4.15 -10.26
N ALA A 166 -6.63 3.75 -11.26
CA ALA A 166 -6.34 3.91 -12.70
C ALA A 166 -4.95 3.39 -13.13
N ARG A 167 -4.55 2.21 -12.64
CA ARG A 167 -3.29 1.57 -12.98
C ARG A 167 -3.39 0.89 -14.34
N ARG A 168 -2.56 1.33 -15.28
CA ARG A 168 -2.43 0.72 -16.62
C ARG A 168 -1.45 -0.43 -16.58
N ILE A 169 -1.68 -1.41 -17.46
CA ILE A 169 -0.80 -2.56 -17.61
C ILE A 169 0.53 -2.09 -18.23
N GLY A 170 1.66 -2.47 -17.63
CA GLY A 170 3.01 -2.13 -18.06
C GLY A 170 3.48 -0.71 -17.73
N ASP A 171 2.65 0.11 -17.08
CA ASP A 171 3.01 1.50 -16.76
C ASP A 171 3.90 1.58 -15.51
N THR A 172 5.21 1.40 -15.69
CA THR A 172 6.18 1.49 -14.59
C THR A 172 6.25 2.88 -13.93
N ALA A 173 5.79 3.94 -14.59
CA ALA A 173 5.73 5.27 -13.99
C ALA A 173 4.68 5.34 -12.86
N ALA A 174 3.71 4.43 -12.85
CA ALA A 174 2.74 4.25 -11.78
C ALA A 174 3.39 4.09 -10.39
N LEU A 175 4.62 3.55 -10.33
CA LEU A 175 5.38 3.43 -9.08
C LEU A 175 5.79 4.76 -8.46
N GLN A 176 5.75 5.86 -9.22
CA GLN A 176 6.02 7.21 -8.72
C GLN A 176 4.75 7.92 -8.23
N THR A 177 3.57 7.43 -8.63
CA THR A 177 2.28 7.98 -8.19
C THR A 177 1.84 7.30 -6.90
N PRO A 178 1.79 8.03 -5.77
CA PRO A 178 1.37 7.45 -4.50
C PRO A 178 -0.10 7.04 -4.54
N CYS A 179 -0.43 6.01 -3.77
CA CYS A 179 -1.79 5.57 -3.52
C CYS A 179 -2.39 6.29 -2.32
N ASP A 180 -3.72 6.38 -2.30
CA ASP A 180 -4.45 6.97 -1.18
C ASP A 180 -4.51 5.96 -0.04
N ALA A 181 -3.90 6.28 1.09
CA ALA A 181 -3.94 5.44 2.29
C ALA A 181 -4.89 6.06 3.32
N SER A 182 -5.86 5.27 3.79
CA SER A 182 -6.74 5.62 4.90
C SER A 182 -6.68 4.56 5.98
N ASN A 183 -6.82 4.98 7.24
CA ASN A 183 -6.98 4.02 8.33
C ASN A 183 -8.38 3.44 8.25
N THR A 184 -8.49 2.12 8.37
CA THR A 184 -9.78 1.47 8.42
C THR A 184 -10.24 1.40 9.86
N ASP A 185 -11.21 2.22 10.25
CA ASP A 185 -12.04 1.87 11.40
C ASP A 185 -12.99 0.75 10.93
N ILE A 186 -12.50 -0.50 10.84
CA ILE A 186 -13.38 -1.64 10.51
C ILE A 186 -14.20 -1.93 11.76
N MET A 187 -15.31 -1.22 11.88
CA MET A 187 -16.43 -1.55 12.76
C MET A 187 -17.04 -2.84 12.22
N TRP A 188 -16.60 -3.97 12.76
CA TRP A 188 -17.18 -5.29 12.48
C TRP A 188 -18.67 -5.26 12.87
N ALA A 189 -19.51 -5.70 11.95
CA ALA A 189 -20.91 -6.06 12.20
C ALA A 189 -21.00 -7.55 12.55
#